data_AF-A0A820RJT6-F1
#
_entry.id   AF-A0A820RJT6-F1
#
_cell.length_a   1.000
_cell.length_b   1.000
_cell.length_c   1.000
_cell.angle_alpha   90.00
_cell.angle_beta   90.00
_cell.angle_gamma   90.00
#
_symmetry.space_group_name_H-M   'P 1'
#
loop_
_entity.id
_entity.type
_entity.pdbx_description
1 polymer ?
#
loop_
_entity_poly.entity_id
_entity_poly.type
_entity_poly.pdbx_seq_one_letter_code
_entity_poly.pdbx_strand_id
1 'polypeptide(L)'
;VDYGIAITGIVDEDCVTLPVHLSVSEWDEPNPTYHEDPKELLGIVTVNNLTIGCFYALLRYSSYKSVPTRGNANAFLQSNFDERHEFIAVNTDYVYEDPMAISTSGSVYYRCVLIPE
;
A
#
# COMPACT_ATOMS: atom_id res chain seq x y z
N VAL A 1 -6.80 12.42 16.70
CA VAL A 1 -7.11 11.47 15.60
C VAL A 1 -7.37 12.32 14.38
N ASP A 2 -6.46 12.30 13.41
CA ASP A 2 -6.64 13.02 12.15
C ASP A 2 -7.37 12.10 11.18
N TYR A 3 -8.66 12.37 10.94
CA TYR A 3 -9.45 11.72 9.90
C TYR A 3 -9.12 12.39 8.56
N GLY A 4 -7.99 12.02 7.96
CA GLY A 4 -7.51 12.63 6.74
C GLY A 4 -7.96 11.89 5.48
N ILE A 5 -8.87 12.47 4.69
CA ILE A 5 -8.95 12.20 3.26
C ILE A 5 -7.81 12.97 2.57
N ALA A 6 -6.99 12.29 1.78
CA ALA A 6 -6.04 12.95 0.89
C ALA A 6 -6.80 13.56 -0.31
N ILE A 7 -7.26 14.81 -0.18
CA ILE A 7 -7.95 15.53 -1.27
C ILE A 7 -7.03 15.74 -2.48
N THR A 8 -5.71 15.75 -2.28
CA THR A 8 -4.70 15.95 -3.34
C THR A 8 -4.22 14.66 -3.99
N GLY A 9 -4.74 13.49 -3.59
CA GLY A 9 -4.25 12.19 -4.05
C GLY A 9 -2.90 11.78 -3.42
N ILE A 10 -2.30 10.73 -3.99
CA ILE A 10 -0.98 10.23 -3.55
C ILE A 10 0.09 11.26 -3.89
N VAL A 11 0.91 11.65 -2.91
CA VAL A 11 2.10 12.46 -3.15
C VAL A 11 3.19 11.56 -3.74
N ASP A 12 3.27 11.56 -5.07
CA ASP A 12 4.32 10.95 -5.88
C ASP A 12 4.67 11.94 -6.99
N GLU A 13 5.53 12.91 -6.66
CA GLU A 13 5.78 14.06 -7.55
C GLU A 13 6.46 13.67 -8.86
N ASP A 14 7.16 12.53 -8.88
CA ASP A 14 7.91 12.02 -10.03
C ASP A 14 7.12 10.94 -10.83
N CYS A 15 5.88 10.63 -10.42
CA CYS A 15 4.99 9.66 -11.08
C CYS A 15 5.63 8.28 -11.29
N VAL A 16 6.38 7.81 -10.29
CA VAL A 16 7.15 6.56 -10.35
C VAL A 16 6.34 5.36 -9.86
N THR A 17 5.33 5.62 -9.04
CA THR A 17 4.51 4.59 -8.40
C THR A 17 3.31 4.24 -9.26
N LEU A 18 2.94 2.97 -9.26
CA LEU A 18 1.75 2.48 -9.93
C LEU A 18 0.50 2.67 -9.06
N PRO A 19 -0.70 2.81 -9.67
CA PRO A 19 -1.95 2.84 -8.93
C PRO A 19 -2.15 1.56 -8.13
N VAL A 20 -2.48 1.74 -6.84
CA VAL A 20 -2.76 0.66 -5.90
C VAL A 20 -4.09 0.91 -5.21
N HIS A 21 -4.91 -0.13 -5.11
CA HIS A 21 -6.19 -0.14 -4.42
C HIS A 21 -6.16 -1.16 -3.29
N LEU A 22 -6.61 -0.77 -2.09
CA LEU A 22 -6.80 -1.67 -0.96
C LEU A 22 -8.30 -1.91 -0.77
N SER A 23 -8.69 -3.18 -0.73
CA SER A 23 -9.98 -3.62 -0.20
C SER A 23 -9.74 -4.37 1.12
N VAL A 24 -10.63 -4.22 2.08
CA VAL A 24 -10.55 -4.95 3.36
C VAL A 24 -11.70 -5.93 3.48
N SER A 25 -11.49 -7.00 4.24
CA SER A 25 -12.48 -8.08 4.43
C SER A 25 -13.80 -7.58 5.02
N GLU A 26 -13.76 -6.56 5.87
CA GLU A 26 -14.93 -5.96 6.51
C GLU A 26 -14.78 -4.44 6.57
N TRP A 27 -15.89 -3.73 6.38
CA TRP A 27 -15.96 -2.26 6.41
C TRP A 27 -16.48 -1.72 7.75
N ASP A 28 -16.91 -2.60 8.66
CA ASP A 28 -17.53 -2.22 9.91
C ASP A 28 -16.45 -1.89 10.95
N GLU A 29 -16.13 -0.60 11.07
CA GLU A 29 -15.18 -0.12 12.07
C GLU A 29 -15.78 -0.23 13.48
N PRO A 30 -15.04 -0.80 14.47
CA PRO A 30 -15.51 -0.90 15.84
C PRO A 30 -15.80 0.47 16.41
N ASN A 31 -16.90 0.60 17.16
CA ASN A 31 -17.33 1.88 17.69
C ASN A 31 -16.61 2.21 19.02
N PRO A 32 -15.69 3.18 19.04
CA PRO A 32 -14.94 3.51 20.24
C PRO A 32 -15.82 4.13 21.34
N THR A 33 -17.00 4.65 20.98
CA THR A 33 -17.97 5.21 21.94
C THR A 33 -18.62 4.11 22.79
N TYR A 34 -18.73 2.90 22.24
CA TYR A 34 -19.27 1.73 22.93
C TYR A 34 -18.18 0.81 23.51
N HIS A 35 -16.93 1.27 23.56
CA HIS A 35 -15.77 0.49 24.03
C HIS A 35 -15.57 -0.83 23.26
N GLU A 36 -15.88 -0.85 21.97
CA GLU A 36 -15.56 -2.01 21.14
C GLU A 36 -14.05 -2.10 20.89
N ASP A 37 -13.51 -3.30 21.03
CA ASP A 37 -12.09 -3.56 20.81
C ASP A 37 -11.71 -3.42 19.31
N PRO A 38 -10.48 -2.98 19.00
CA PRO A 38 -9.96 -3.00 17.64
C PRO A 38 -10.03 -4.41 17.05
N LYS A 39 -10.38 -4.48 15.76
CA LYS A 39 -10.43 -5.73 15.00
C LYS A 39 -9.26 -5.80 14.03
N GLU A 40 -8.94 -7.01 13.64
CA GLU A 40 -7.92 -7.32 12.64
C GLU A 40 -8.62 -7.55 11.30
N LEU A 41 -8.28 -6.73 10.30
CA LEU A 41 -8.83 -6.81 8.95
C LEU A 41 -7.83 -7.47 8.00
N LEU A 42 -8.31 -8.27 7.06
CA LEU A 42 -7.49 -8.81 5.98
C LEU A 42 -7.53 -7.86 4.78
N GLY A 43 -6.36 -7.55 4.24
CA GLY A 43 -6.21 -6.65 3.10
C GLY A 43 -6.05 -7.40 1.78
N ILE A 44 -6.79 -6.96 0.76
CA ILE A 44 -6.58 -7.35 -0.65
C ILE A 44 -6.10 -6.12 -1.40
N VAL A 45 -4.85 -6.19 -1.86
CA VAL A 45 -4.18 -5.11 -2.59
C VAL A 45 -4.22 -5.42 -4.08
N THR A 46 -4.79 -4.51 -4.87
CA THR A 46 -4.82 -4.60 -6.32
C THR A 46 -3.93 -3.53 -6.92
N VAL A 47 -2.93 -3.92 -7.71
CA VAL A 47 -2.06 -3.03 -8.47
C VAL A 47 -2.54 -2.99 -9.92
N ASN A 48 -2.57 -1.81 -10.54
CA ASN A 48 -3.01 -1.63 -11.93
C ASN A 48 -1.92 -0.99 -12.80
N ASN A 49 -2.12 -1.01 -14.11
CA ASN A 49 -1.22 -0.45 -15.12
C ASN A 49 0.18 -1.07 -15.13
N LEU A 50 0.26 -2.38 -14.86
CA LEU A 50 1.50 -3.13 -14.94
C LEU A 50 1.88 -3.42 -16.40
N THR A 51 3.18 -3.46 -16.67
CA THR A 51 3.74 -3.92 -17.95
C THR A 51 4.11 -5.40 -17.83
N ILE A 52 3.50 -6.24 -18.67
CA ILE A 52 3.76 -7.69 -18.67
C ILE A 52 5.24 -7.97 -18.92
N GLY A 53 5.83 -8.87 -18.13
CA GLY A 53 7.23 -9.27 -18.20
C GLY A 53 8.17 -8.42 -17.34
N CYS A 54 7.70 -7.30 -16.77
CA CYS A 54 8.50 -6.48 -15.86
C CYS A 54 8.45 -7.00 -14.41
N PHE A 55 9.53 -6.76 -13.68
CA PHE A 55 9.65 -7.04 -12.25
C PHE A 55 9.18 -5.84 -11.42
N TYR A 56 8.38 -6.10 -10.40
CA TYR A 56 7.82 -5.07 -9.52
C TYR A 56 8.02 -5.41 -8.05
N ALA A 57 8.09 -4.38 -7.23
CA ALA A 57 8.05 -4.46 -5.77
C ALA A 57 6.81 -3.76 -5.24
N LEU A 58 5.98 -4.50 -4.51
CA LEU A 58 4.91 -3.96 -3.66
C LEU A 58 5.47 -3.75 -2.25
N LEU A 59 5.44 -2.51 -1.79
CA LEU A 59 6.02 -2.07 -0.52
C LEU A 59 4.90 -1.68 0.44
N ARG A 60 4.96 -2.20 1.67
CA ARG A 60 4.01 -1.92 2.76
C ARG A 60 4.68 -1.01 3.80
N TYR A 61 3.94 -0.02 4.28
CA TYR A 61 4.38 0.90 5.33
C TYR A 61 3.29 1.05 6.39
N SER A 62 3.69 1.08 7.65
CA SER A 62 2.85 1.32 8.83
C SER A 62 2.80 2.81 9.20
N SER A 63 3.64 3.64 8.56
CA SER A 63 3.69 5.08 8.79
C SER A 63 3.88 5.86 7.49
N TYR A 64 3.03 6.86 7.27
CA TYR A 64 3.16 7.77 6.13
C TYR A 64 4.49 8.53 6.12
N LYS A 65 5.12 8.73 7.29
CA LYS A 65 6.41 9.43 7.42
C LYS A 65 7.57 8.66 6.79
N SER A 66 7.41 7.34 6.64
CA SER A 66 8.39 6.46 6.02
C SER A 66 8.21 6.36 4.50
N VAL A 67 7.09 6.84 3.97
CA VAL A 67 6.77 6.80 2.54
C VAL A 67 7.52 7.94 1.83
N PRO A 68 8.44 7.64 0.89
CA PRO A 68 9.06 8.67 0.07
C PRO A 68 8.01 9.42 -0.75
N THR A 69 8.19 10.73 -0.91
CA THR A 69 7.31 11.60 -1.71
C THR A 69 7.93 12.04 -3.03
N ARG A 70 9.25 11.82 -3.18
CA ARG A 70 10.09 12.21 -4.32
C ARG A 70 11.18 11.17 -4.54
N GLY A 71 11.74 11.14 -5.74
CA GLY A 71 12.83 10.28 -6.15
C GLY A 71 12.39 9.21 -7.15
N ASN A 72 13.39 8.54 -7.75
CA ASN A 72 13.16 7.43 -8.67
C ASN A 72 12.75 6.15 -7.92
N ALA A 73 12.56 5.04 -8.65
CA ALA A 73 12.12 3.79 -8.06
C ALA A 73 13.05 3.32 -6.92
N ASN A 74 14.35 3.61 -7.02
CA ASN A 74 15.31 3.27 -5.97
C ASN A 74 15.06 4.00 -4.65
N ALA A 75 14.51 5.22 -4.67
CA ALA A 75 14.14 5.93 -3.44
C ALA A 75 13.09 5.15 -2.63
N PHE A 76 12.17 4.46 -3.32
CA PHE A 76 11.19 3.56 -2.71
C PHE A 76 11.81 2.21 -2.34
N LEU A 77 12.62 1.62 -3.23
CA LEU A 77 13.26 0.30 -3.00
C LEU A 77 14.30 0.31 -1.87
N GLN A 78 14.80 1.48 -1.48
CA GLN A 78 15.76 1.69 -0.37
C GLN A 78 15.13 2.42 0.82
N SER A 79 13.80 2.62 0.82
CA SER A 79 13.10 3.29 1.91
C SER A 79 12.95 2.37 3.14
N ASN A 80 12.45 2.94 4.23
CA ASN A 80 12.12 2.19 5.44
C ASN A 80 10.71 1.58 5.33
N PHE A 81 10.50 0.71 4.34
CA PHE A 81 9.29 -0.11 4.25
C PHE A 81 9.31 -1.22 5.32
N ASP A 82 8.14 -1.65 5.76
CA ASP A 82 7.98 -2.74 6.73
C ASP A 82 8.01 -4.11 6.05
N GLU A 83 7.46 -4.18 4.83
CA GLU A 83 7.42 -5.40 4.03
C GLU A 83 7.60 -5.08 2.54
N ARG A 84 8.22 -6.01 1.82
CA ARG A 84 8.42 -5.97 0.38
C ARG A 84 8.03 -7.31 -0.22
N HIS A 85 7.08 -7.26 -1.16
CA HIS A 85 6.66 -8.40 -1.97
C HIS A 85 7.07 -8.16 -3.43
N GLU A 86 7.85 -9.09 -3.99
CA GLU A 86 8.31 -8.99 -5.36
C GLU A 86 7.54 -9.94 -6.27
N PHE A 87 7.23 -9.48 -7.48
CA PHE A 87 6.53 -10.30 -8.46
C PHE A 87 6.87 -9.88 -9.89
N ILE A 88 6.66 -10.83 -10.81
CA ILE A 88 6.71 -10.57 -12.26
C ILE A 88 5.28 -10.35 -12.73
N ALA A 89 5.04 -9.24 -13.42
CA ALA A 89 3.73 -8.98 -13.99
C ALA A 89 3.44 -9.96 -15.14
N VAL A 90 2.44 -10.82 -14.95
CA VAL A 90 1.91 -11.70 -16.01
C VAL A 90 0.67 -11.12 -16.69
N ASN A 91 0.03 -10.16 -16.04
CA ASN A 91 -1.13 -9.40 -16.52
C ASN A 91 -0.89 -7.89 -16.29
N THR A 92 -1.83 -7.06 -16.75
CA THR A 92 -1.81 -5.60 -16.51
C THR A 92 -2.25 -5.20 -15.10
N ASP A 93 -2.75 -6.17 -14.34
CA ASP A 93 -3.18 -6.07 -12.96
C ASP A 93 -2.58 -7.21 -12.12
N TYR A 94 -2.43 -6.96 -10.82
CA TYR A 94 -1.94 -7.95 -9.87
C TYR A 94 -2.72 -7.83 -8.56
N VAL A 95 -3.20 -8.96 -8.07
CA VAL A 95 -3.91 -9.07 -6.80
C VAL A 95 -2.98 -9.74 -5.78
N TYR A 96 -2.80 -9.08 -4.65
CA TYR A 96 -2.02 -9.55 -3.52
C TYR A 96 -2.90 -9.60 -2.28
N GLU A 97 -3.02 -10.79 -1.68
CA GLU A 97 -3.63 -10.94 -0.37
C GLU A 97 -2.54 -10.66 0.68
N ASP A 98 -2.70 -9.57 1.43
CA ASP A 98 -1.74 -9.23 2.48
C ASP A 98 -1.85 -10.22 3.64
N PRO A 99 -0.79 -11.02 3.92
CA PRO A 99 -0.82 -11.98 5.02
C PRO A 99 -0.80 -11.28 6.39
N MET A 100 -0.43 -10.00 6.44
CA MET A 100 -0.39 -9.21 7.66
C MET A 100 -1.72 -8.50 7.89
N ALA A 101 -2.36 -8.84 9.01
CA ALA A 101 -3.58 -8.17 9.41
C ALA A 101 -3.36 -6.66 9.62
N ILE A 102 -4.43 -5.91 9.32
CA ILE A 102 -4.51 -4.46 9.45
C ILE A 102 -5.40 -4.20 10.66
N SER A 103 -4.82 -3.70 11.73
CA SER A 103 -5.60 -3.27 12.90
C SER A 103 -6.47 -2.07 12.54
N THR A 104 -7.74 -2.07 12.95
CA THR A 104 -8.65 -0.92 12.78
C THR A 104 -8.19 0.34 13.53
N SER A 105 -7.23 0.20 14.45
CA SER A 105 -6.59 1.32 15.15
C SER A 105 -5.32 1.84 14.49
N GLY A 106 -4.86 1.18 13.42
CA GLY A 106 -3.62 1.46 12.74
C GLY A 106 -3.80 2.17 11.40
N SER A 107 -2.71 2.30 10.65
CA SER A 107 -2.73 2.76 9.27
C SER A 107 -1.70 1.99 8.47
N VAL A 108 -2.05 1.63 7.25
CA VAL A 108 -1.13 0.98 6.31
C VAL A 108 -1.14 1.73 4.98
N TYR A 109 0.01 1.77 4.33
CA TYR A 109 0.22 2.43 3.06
C TYR A 109 0.94 1.47 2.12
N TYR A 110 0.49 1.41 0.88
CA TYR A 110 1.13 0.59 -0.16
C TYR A 110 1.69 1.47 -1.27
N ARG A 111 2.86 1.09 -1.77
CA ARG A 111 3.45 1.66 -2.99
C ARG A 111 3.95 0.52 -3.87
N CYS A 112 3.61 0.55 -5.15
CA CYS A 112 4.17 -0.39 -6.12
C CYS A 112 5.11 0.35 -7.06
N VAL A 113 6.33 -0.17 -7.24
CA VAL A 113 7.36 0.41 -8.11
C VAL A 113 7.99 -0.66 -8.99
N LEU A 114 8.44 -0.25 -10.18
CA LEU A 114 9.24 -1.09 -11.07
C LEU A 114 10.61 -1.35 -10.42
N ILE A 115 11.08 -2.60 -10.46
CA ILE A 115 12.46 -2.93 -10.12
C ILE A 115 13.27 -2.79 -11.42
N PRO A 116 14.19 -1.81 -11.53
CA PRO A 116 15.05 -1.71 -12.70
C PRO A 116 15.98 -2.92 -12.79
N GLU A 117 16.21 -3.40 -14.01
CA GLU A 117 17.20 -4.44 -14.32
C GLU A 117 18.64 -4.02 -13.96
#